data_AF-A0A4Z2GVS6-F1
#
_entry.id   AF-A0A4Z2GVS6-F1
#
_cell.length_a   1.000
_cell.length_b   1.000
_cell.length_c   1.000
_cell.angle_alpha   90.00
_cell.angle_beta   90.00
_cell.angle_gamma   90.00
#
_symmetry.space_group_name_H-M   'P 1'
#
loop_
_entity.id
_entity.type
_entity.pdbx_description
1 polymer ?
#
loop_
_entity_poly.entity_id
_entity_poly.type
_entity_poly.pdbx_seq_one_letter_code
_entity_poly.pdbx_strand_id
1 'polypeptide(L)'
;MTVVVVPHTSCRGRCSEPYDGDVPGCRCDNNCNASGGCCRDYDDVCTVPTQQWECTALRCGETRLQQSRCHCSADCLAAADCCTNYKHVCHGEREWVKDECEDLSTPTCPSGFKQQPLLLVSLDGLRADYLQTWSALIPVLDKLKRCGTAAPFMQAAFPSKTFPNHYTIVTVSTAWRGRREESRRCPRRQLVRGGLTLRVVSRDNTPLHDALRPRRH
;
A
#
# COMPACT_ATOMS: atom_id res chain seq x y z
N MET A 1 -10.65 50.00 12.99
CA MET A 1 -10.89 48.82 12.12
C MET A 1 -11.17 47.66 13.06
N THR A 2 -12.43 47.24 13.23
CA THR A 2 -12.76 46.07 14.04
C THR A 2 -12.33 44.82 13.27
N VAL A 3 -11.34 44.09 13.80
CA VAL A 3 -10.94 42.80 13.25
C VAL A 3 -12.12 41.85 13.42
N VAL A 4 -12.74 41.42 12.31
CA VAL A 4 -13.79 40.42 12.34
C VAL A 4 -13.11 39.09 12.65
N VAL A 5 -13.22 38.63 13.88
CA VAL A 5 -12.72 37.31 14.29
C VAL A 5 -13.72 36.28 13.76
N VAL A 6 -13.29 35.49 12.76
CA VAL A 6 -14.12 34.43 12.18
C VAL A 6 -14.10 33.24 13.12
N PRO A 7 -15.26 32.74 13.58
CA PRO A 7 -15.30 31.63 14.50
C PRO A 7 -14.81 30.34 13.83
N HIS A 8 -14.05 29.55 14.58
CA HIS A 8 -13.58 28.25 14.10
C HIS A 8 -14.70 27.22 14.07
N THR A 9 -14.94 26.65 12.88
CA THR A 9 -16.01 25.65 12.64
C THR A 9 -15.47 24.31 12.12
N SER A 10 -14.19 24.24 11.75
CA SER A 10 -13.54 23.10 11.11
C SER A 10 -12.08 22.95 11.52
N CYS A 11 -11.58 21.71 11.49
CA CYS A 11 -10.17 21.36 11.70
C CYS A 11 -9.31 21.31 10.43
N ARG A 12 -9.86 21.63 9.26
CA ARG A 12 -9.10 21.65 8.01
C ARG A 12 -7.92 22.63 8.10
N GLY A 13 -6.70 22.12 8.00
CA GLY A 13 -5.48 22.92 8.10
C GLY A 13 -5.04 23.27 9.51
N ARG A 14 -5.72 22.75 10.55
CA ARG A 14 -5.58 23.18 11.95
C ARG A 14 -5.33 22.04 12.93
N CYS A 15 -5.05 20.84 12.43
CA CYS A 15 -4.78 19.69 13.29
C CYS A 15 -3.55 19.94 14.18
N SER A 16 -3.71 19.65 15.47
CA SER A 16 -2.68 19.86 16.50
C SER A 16 -2.29 21.33 16.72
N GLU A 17 -3.08 22.28 16.23
CA GLU A 17 -2.93 23.70 16.57
C GLU A 17 -3.25 23.91 18.06
N PRO A 18 -2.43 24.66 18.82
CA PRO A 18 -2.73 24.99 20.21
C PRO A 18 -4.06 25.74 20.34
N TYR A 19 -4.77 25.54 21.45
CA TYR A 19 -6.00 26.27 21.72
C TYR A 19 -5.71 27.75 22.02
N ASP A 20 -6.37 28.65 21.28
CA ASP A 20 -6.41 30.08 21.53
C ASP A 20 -7.77 30.46 22.12
N GLY A 21 -7.76 31.03 23.32
CA GLY A 21 -8.97 31.46 24.04
C GLY A 21 -9.59 32.75 23.51
N ASP A 22 -8.87 33.48 22.67
CA ASP A 22 -9.32 34.76 22.11
C ASP A 22 -10.19 34.58 20.85
N VAL A 23 -10.16 33.40 20.24
CA VAL A 23 -10.96 33.06 19.06
C VAL A 23 -12.13 32.15 19.45
N PRO A 24 -13.38 32.62 19.36
CA PRO A 24 -14.54 31.77 19.64
C PRO A 24 -14.65 30.64 18.60
N GLY A 25 -14.85 29.40 19.03
CA GLY A 25 -15.06 28.27 18.12
C GLY A 25 -14.67 26.92 18.69
N CYS A 26 -14.60 25.93 17.80
CA CYS A 26 -14.22 24.56 18.14
C CYS A 26 -12.70 24.33 18.07
N ARG A 27 -12.27 23.28 18.78
CA ARG A 27 -10.87 22.92 19.01
C ARG A 27 -10.39 21.81 18.07
N CYS A 28 -9.08 21.82 17.78
CA CYS A 28 -8.41 20.85 16.92
C CYS A 28 -7.07 20.35 17.50
N ASP A 29 -6.80 20.67 18.76
CA ASP A 29 -5.64 20.17 19.49
C ASP A 29 -5.86 18.72 19.95
N ASN A 30 -4.77 18.03 20.27
CA ASN A 30 -4.81 16.62 20.68
C ASN A 30 -5.62 16.39 21.96
N ASN A 31 -5.87 17.43 22.77
CA ASN A 31 -6.65 17.35 24.01
C ASN A 31 -8.11 17.79 23.84
N CYS A 32 -8.55 18.11 22.61
CA CYS A 32 -9.91 18.57 22.37
C CYS A 32 -10.95 17.53 22.86
N ASN A 33 -10.63 16.24 22.73
CA ASN A 33 -11.53 15.13 23.06
C ASN A 33 -11.77 15.03 24.58
N ALA A 34 -10.74 15.31 25.38
CA ALA A 34 -10.87 15.37 26.84
C ALA A 34 -11.70 16.58 27.30
N SER A 35 -11.67 17.67 26.54
CA SER A 35 -12.43 18.89 26.86
C SER A 35 -13.87 18.90 26.29
N GLY A 36 -14.23 17.94 25.44
CA GLY A 36 -15.53 17.91 24.75
C GLY A 36 -15.75 19.06 23.75
N GLY A 37 -14.69 19.77 23.35
CA GLY A 37 -14.76 20.96 22.51
C GLY A 37 -14.27 20.79 21.07
N CYS A 38 -14.08 19.55 20.59
CA CYS A 38 -13.56 19.29 19.24
C CYS A 38 -14.51 19.82 18.14
N CYS A 39 -13.94 20.20 17.00
CA CYS A 39 -14.75 20.40 15.80
C CYS A 39 -15.39 19.10 15.34
N ARG A 40 -16.52 19.22 14.64
CA ARG A 40 -17.29 18.07 14.16
C ARG A 40 -16.51 17.15 13.22
N ASP A 41 -15.54 17.71 12.49
CA ASP A 41 -14.70 17.04 11.49
C ASP A 41 -13.32 16.64 12.05
N TYR A 42 -13.07 16.80 13.35
CA TYR A 42 -11.77 16.52 13.96
C TYR A 42 -11.30 15.08 13.70
N ASP A 43 -12.17 14.09 13.89
CA ASP A 43 -11.80 12.69 13.69
C ASP A 43 -11.49 12.40 12.21
N ASP A 44 -12.34 12.87 11.30
CA ASP A 44 -12.18 12.62 9.86
C ASP A 44 -10.94 13.30 9.26
N VAL A 45 -10.55 14.46 9.80
CA VAL A 45 -9.45 15.29 9.27
C VAL A 45 -8.14 15.07 10.00
N CYS A 46 -8.15 14.78 11.30
CA CYS A 46 -6.92 14.72 12.12
C CYS A 46 -6.58 13.30 12.62
N THR A 47 -7.55 12.42 12.86
CA THR A 47 -7.28 11.08 13.40
C THR A 47 -7.27 10.00 12.31
N VAL A 48 -8.27 10.00 11.43
CA VAL A 48 -8.41 9.07 10.29
C VAL A 48 -7.15 8.97 9.41
N PRO A 49 -6.44 10.06 9.04
CA PRO A 49 -5.22 9.98 8.22
C PRO A 49 -4.10 9.10 8.81
N THR A 50 -4.08 8.95 10.14
CA THR A 50 -3.06 8.13 10.84
C THR A 50 -3.39 6.64 10.85
N GLN A 51 -4.64 6.29 10.53
CA GLN A 51 -5.16 4.92 10.65
C GLN A 51 -5.47 4.30 9.28
N GLN A 52 -5.84 5.12 8.29
CA GLN A 52 -6.33 4.66 7.00
C GLN A 52 -5.34 4.90 5.85
N TRP A 53 -5.53 4.17 4.76
CA TRP A 53 -4.71 4.23 3.53
C TRP A 53 -5.48 4.86 2.35
N GLU A 54 -6.58 5.55 2.64
CA GLU A 54 -7.51 6.07 1.65
C GLU A 54 -7.77 7.57 1.87
N CYS A 55 -7.87 8.29 0.76
CA CYS A 55 -8.40 9.64 0.71
C CYS A 55 -9.93 9.62 0.81
N THR A 56 -10.48 10.62 1.48
CA THR A 56 -11.90 10.95 1.48
C THR A 56 -12.09 12.36 0.89
N ALA A 57 -13.33 12.72 0.56
CA ALA A 57 -13.63 14.05 0.02
C ALA A 57 -13.18 15.19 0.97
N LEU A 58 -13.20 14.96 2.29
CA LEU A 58 -12.77 15.94 3.30
C LEU A 58 -11.25 16.13 3.35
N ARG A 59 -10.48 15.12 2.94
CA ARG A 59 -9.00 15.12 2.97
C ARG A 59 -8.37 15.69 1.70
N CYS A 60 -9.14 15.93 0.65
CA CYS A 60 -8.59 16.48 -0.59
C CYS A 60 -8.02 17.89 -0.36
N GLY A 61 -6.74 18.08 -0.70
CA GLY A 61 -6.04 19.34 -0.44
C GLY A 61 -5.77 19.58 1.05
N GLU A 62 -5.59 18.52 1.83
CA GLU A 62 -5.17 18.62 3.23
C GLU A 62 -3.76 19.23 3.36
N THR A 63 -3.52 19.87 4.49
CA THR A 63 -2.17 20.17 4.96
C THR A 63 -1.50 18.87 5.41
N ARG A 64 -0.25 18.65 5.01
CA ARG A 64 0.45 17.42 5.38
C ARG A 64 0.57 17.26 6.90
N LEU A 65 0.17 16.09 7.37
CA LEU A 65 0.40 15.63 8.73
C LEU A 65 1.65 14.74 8.74
N GLN A 66 2.49 14.88 9.75
CA GLN A 66 3.69 14.04 9.87
C GLN A 66 3.36 12.58 10.21
N GLN A 67 2.17 12.32 10.75
CA GLN A 67 1.75 11.00 11.21
C GLN A 67 0.81 10.29 10.22
N SER A 68 0.49 10.90 9.07
CA SER A 68 -0.39 10.26 8.09
C SER A 68 0.34 9.12 7.36
N ARG A 69 -0.39 8.02 7.12
CA ARG A 69 0.15 6.84 6.41
C ARG A 69 0.34 7.09 4.91
N CYS A 70 -0.54 7.92 4.35
CA CYS A 70 -0.50 8.41 2.98
C CYS A 70 -1.14 9.80 2.93
N HIS A 71 -0.83 10.56 1.88
CA HIS A 71 -1.21 11.96 1.77
C HIS A 71 -2.24 12.20 0.66
N CYS A 72 -3.09 13.20 0.89
CA CYS A 72 -4.07 13.70 -0.09
C CYS A 72 -3.84 15.19 -0.41
N SER A 73 -2.60 15.67 -0.18
CA SER A 73 -2.17 17.03 -0.48
C SER A 73 -1.90 17.21 -1.98
N ALA A 74 -1.93 18.45 -2.47
CA ALA A 74 -1.78 18.74 -3.90
C ALA A 74 -0.45 18.26 -4.50
N ASP A 75 0.57 18.15 -3.67
CA ASP A 75 1.94 17.81 -4.04
C ASP A 75 2.33 16.36 -3.70
N CYS A 76 1.39 15.53 -3.26
CA CYS A 76 1.66 14.13 -2.97
C CYS A 76 2.15 13.35 -4.21
N LEU A 77 1.75 13.77 -5.41
CA LEU A 77 2.16 13.13 -6.66
C LEU A 77 3.64 13.36 -6.94
N ALA A 78 4.15 14.55 -6.62
CA ALA A 78 5.56 14.88 -6.76
C ALA A 78 6.42 14.19 -5.68
N ALA A 79 5.87 14.05 -4.47
CA ALA A 79 6.52 13.34 -3.36
C ALA A 79 6.38 11.80 -3.43
N ALA A 80 5.53 11.28 -4.33
CA ALA A 80 5.21 9.86 -4.49
C ALA A 80 4.65 9.19 -3.21
N ASP A 81 3.92 9.94 -2.38
CA ASP A 81 3.33 9.51 -1.10
C ASP A 81 1.78 9.57 -1.08
N CYS A 82 1.15 9.73 -2.25
CA CYS A 82 -0.31 9.76 -2.35
C CYS A 82 -0.95 8.44 -1.90
N CYS A 83 -2.14 8.53 -1.30
CA CYS A 83 -3.00 7.36 -1.14
C CYS A 83 -3.40 6.77 -2.50
N THR A 84 -3.67 5.47 -2.55
CA THR A 84 -3.94 4.73 -3.81
C THR A 84 -5.17 5.24 -4.56
N ASN A 85 -6.16 5.76 -3.85
CA ASN A 85 -7.42 6.28 -4.40
C ASN A 85 -7.42 7.81 -4.63
N TYR A 86 -6.30 8.52 -4.42
CA TYR A 86 -6.22 9.98 -4.49
C TYR A 86 -6.76 10.56 -5.80
N LYS A 87 -6.35 9.97 -6.93
CA LYS A 87 -6.77 10.42 -8.26
C LYS A 87 -8.27 10.30 -8.49
N HIS A 88 -8.86 9.17 -8.10
CA HIS A 88 -10.30 8.97 -8.24
C HIS A 88 -11.10 9.89 -7.30
N VAL A 89 -10.66 10.02 -6.04
CA VAL A 89 -11.42 10.77 -5.01
C VAL A 89 -11.26 12.29 -5.15
N CYS A 90 -10.06 12.78 -5.42
CA CYS A 90 -9.76 14.22 -5.40
C CYS A 90 -9.68 14.86 -6.80
N HIS A 91 -9.40 14.08 -7.85
CA HIS A 91 -9.34 14.58 -9.24
C HIS A 91 -10.48 14.08 -10.12
N GLY A 92 -11.39 13.28 -9.57
CA GLY A 92 -12.55 12.77 -10.31
C GLY A 92 -12.19 11.78 -11.43
N GLU A 93 -10.99 11.21 -11.40
CA GLU A 93 -10.64 10.08 -12.28
C GLU A 93 -11.54 8.88 -11.97
N ARG A 94 -11.68 7.93 -12.88
CA ARG A 94 -12.47 6.72 -12.65
C ARG A 94 -11.64 5.67 -11.92
N GLU A 95 -12.29 4.81 -11.15
CA GLU A 95 -11.58 3.66 -10.56
C GLU A 95 -11.20 2.68 -11.67
N TRP A 96 -9.98 2.17 -11.62
CA TRP A 96 -9.48 1.20 -12.60
C TRP A 96 -10.44 0.01 -12.78
N VAL A 97 -11.12 -0.45 -11.73
CA VAL A 97 -12.08 -1.57 -11.81
C VAL A 97 -13.33 -1.24 -12.62
N LYS A 98 -13.72 0.03 -12.73
CA LYS A 98 -14.91 0.52 -13.44
C LYS A 98 -14.64 0.91 -14.89
N ASP A 99 -13.37 1.06 -15.27
CA ASP A 99 -12.99 1.37 -16.64
C ASP A 99 -13.26 0.19 -17.58
N GLU A 100 -13.26 0.46 -18.90
CA GLU A 100 -13.41 -0.59 -19.90
C GLU A 100 -12.12 -1.41 -20.04
N CYS A 101 -12.18 -2.53 -20.78
CA CYS A 101 -10.99 -3.30 -21.12
C CYS A 101 -10.31 -2.65 -22.33
N GLU A 102 -9.04 -2.27 -22.19
CA GLU A 102 -8.23 -1.70 -23.28
C GLU A 102 -7.33 -2.78 -23.90
N ASP A 103 -6.99 -2.63 -25.19
CA ASP A 103 -5.96 -3.47 -25.82
C ASP A 103 -4.56 -2.98 -25.43
N LEU A 104 -3.83 -3.82 -24.69
CA LEU A 104 -2.48 -3.55 -24.19
C LEU A 104 -1.40 -4.19 -25.08
N SER A 105 -1.68 -4.40 -26.37
CA SER A 105 -0.74 -4.99 -27.34
C SER A 105 0.58 -4.20 -27.47
N THR A 106 0.54 -2.88 -27.31
CA THR A 106 1.75 -2.02 -27.25
C THR A 106 1.98 -1.50 -25.83
N PRO A 107 3.18 -1.66 -25.24
CA PRO A 107 3.43 -1.19 -23.89
C PRO A 107 3.58 0.31 -23.78
N THR A 108 2.74 0.92 -22.94
CA THR A 108 2.85 2.33 -22.56
C THR A 108 3.54 2.41 -21.20
N CYS A 109 4.84 2.73 -21.19
CA CYS A 109 5.61 2.90 -19.96
C CYS A 109 6.10 4.35 -19.81
N PRO A 110 6.12 4.91 -18.59
CA PRO A 110 6.73 6.21 -18.34
C PRO A 110 8.22 6.24 -18.68
N SER A 111 8.77 7.43 -18.93
CA SER A 111 10.19 7.63 -19.16
C SER A 111 11.03 7.06 -18.02
N GLY A 112 12.05 6.25 -18.36
CA GLY A 112 12.92 5.58 -17.39
C GLY A 112 12.72 4.06 -17.31
N PHE A 113 11.57 3.55 -17.77
CA PHE A 113 11.34 2.12 -17.89
C PHE A 113 11.77 1.61 -19.27
N LYS A 114 12.87 0.85 -19.34
CA LYS A 114 13.35 0.23 -20.59
C LYS A 114 12.50 -0.98 -21.00
N GLN A 115 11.84 -1.64 -20.05
CA GLN A 115 11.04 -2.86 -20.23
C GLN A 115 9.85 -2.82 -19.28
N GLN A 116 8.77 -3.53 -19.61
CA GLN A 116 7.61 -3.65 -18.73
C GLN A 116 8.00 -4.42 -17.44
N PRO A 117 7.70 -3.89 -16.25
CA PRO A 117 7.96 -4.61 -15.00
C PRO A 117 6.98 -5.77 -14.82
N LEU A 118 7.46 -6.87 -14.23
CA LEU A 118 6.64 -8.02 -13.86
C LEU A 118 6.29 -7.95 -12.37
N LEU A 119 4.99 -7.89 -12.05
CA LEU A 119 4.48 -8.01 -10.70
C LEU A 119 3.85 -9.39 -10.50
N LEU A 120 4.49 -10.25 -9.70
CA LEU A 120 3.94 -11.54 -9.30
C LEU A 120 3.12 -11.37 -8.01
N VAL A 121 1.80 -11.48 -8.11
CA VAL A 121 0.88 -11.46 -6.96
C VAL A 121 0.46 -12.90 -6.66
N SER A 122 0.81 -13.40 -5.48
CA SER A 122 0.39 -14.73 -5.00
C SER A 122 -0.68 -14.61 -3.93
N LEU A 123 -1.81 -15.29 -4.13
CA LEU A 123 -2.92 -15.37 -3.18
C LEU A 123 -2.98 -16.81 -2.64
N ASP A 124 -2.55 -17.01 -1.40
CA ASP A 124 -2.48 -18.34 -0.81
C ASP A 124 -3.87 -18.94 -0.61
N GLY A 125 -4.03 -20.22 -0.98
CA GLY A 125 -5.31 -20.93 -0.85
C GLY A 125 -6.44 -20.42 -1.75
N LEU A 126 -6.16 -19.60 -2.77
CA LEU A 126 -7.18 -19.18 -3.74
C LEU A 126 -7.58 -20.35 -4.65
N ARG A 127 -8.68 -21.01 -4.32
CA ARG A 127 -9.21 -22.13 -5.10
C ARG A 127 -9.82 -21.63 -6.42
N ALA A 128 -9.64 -22.38 -7.50
CA ALA A 128 -10.03 -21.97 -8.85
C ALA A 128 -11.54 -21.75 -9.03
N ASP A 129 -12.37 -22.48 -8.27
CA ASP A 129 -13.83 -22.33 -8.23
C ASP A 129 -14.27 -20.97 -7.68
N TYR A 130 -13.46 -20.30 -6.84
CA TYR A 130 -13.83 -19.00 -6.29
C TYR A 130 -13.98 -17.93 -7.37
N LEU A 131 -13.15 -17.97 -8.42
CA LEU A 131 -13.23 -17.06 -9.57
C LEU A 131 -14.40 -17.39 -10.52
N GLN A 132 -15.09 -18.51 -10.31
CA GLN A 132 -16.25 -18.93 -11.11
C GLN A 132 -17.54 -18.65 -10.35
N THR A 133 -17.60 -19.02 -9.08
CA THR A 133 -18.80 -18.92 -8.24
C THR A 133 -18.96 -17.52 -7.62
N TRP A 134 -17.87 -16.86 -7.26
CA TRP A 134 -17.88 -15.64 -6.45
C TRP A 134 -17.32 -14.41 -7.17
N SER A 135 -17.24 -14.43 -8.50
CA SER A 135 -16.64 -13.35 -9.30
C SER A 135 -17.20 -11.96 -8.97
N ALA A 136 -18.51 -11.86 -8.71
CA ALA A 136 -19.17 -10.61 -8.34
C ALA A 136 -18.67 -10.00 -7.01
N LEU A 137 -18.12 -10.81 -6.10
CA LEU A 137 -17.57 -10.36 -4.81
C LEU A 137 -16.10 -9.92 -4.92
N ILE A 138 -15.41 -10.28 -6.01
CA ILE A 138 -13.99 -9.98 -6.25
C ILE A 138 -13.80 -9.25 -7.58
N PRO A 139 -14.37 -8.05 -7.75
CA PRO A 139 -14.46 -7.37 -9.05
C PRO A 139 -13.09 -7.05 -9.66
N VAL A 140 -12.06 -6.81 -8.84
CA VAL A 140 -10.69 -6.58 -9.30
C VAL A 140 -10.10 -7.83 -9.97
N LEU A 141 -10.21 -8.99 -9.31
CA LEU A 141 -9.71 -10.25 -9.87
C LEU A 141 -10.54 -10.71 -11.06
N ASP A 142 -11.85 -10.47 -11.03
CA ASP A 142 -12.73 -10.76 -12.15
C ASP A 142 -12.42 -9.88 -13.37
N LYS A 143 -12.13 -8.58 -13.19
CA LYS A 143 -11.67 -7.72 -14.28
C LYS A 143 -10.34 -8.19 -14.86
N LEU A 144 -9.37 -8.57 -14.01
CA LEU A 144 -8.09 -9.15 -14.49
C LEU A 144 -8.31 -10.42 -15.31
N LYS A 145 -9.23 -11.28 -14.87
CA LYS A 145 -9.61 -12.51 -15.59
C LYS A 145 -10.29 -12.22 -16.93
N ARG A 146 -11.18 -11.22 -17.00
CA ARG A 146 -11.96 -10.88 -18.19
C ARG A 146 -11.18 -10.09 -19.24
N CYS A 147 -10.39 -9.10 -18.81
CA CYS A 147 -9.61 -8.25 -19.72
C CYS A 147 -8.23 -8.83 -20.05
N GLY A 148 -7.70 -9.74 -19.22
CA GLY A 148 -6.40 -10.36 -19.41
C GLY A 148 -6.47 -11.82 -19.87
N THR A 149 -5.36 -12.54 -19.70
CA THR A 149 -5.28 -13.97 -20.00
C THR A 149 -5.49 -14.79 -18.74
N ALA A 150 -6.47 -15.69 -18.75
CA ALA A 150 -6.77 -16.56 -17.62
C ALA A 150 -6.88 -18.04 -18.05
N ALA A 151 -6.41 -18.94 -17.18
CA ALA A 151 -6.64 -20.37 -17.29
C ALA A 151 -7.82 -20.78 -16.39
N PRO A 152 -8.56 -21.87 -16.72
CA PRO A 152 -9.66 -22.34 -15.89
C PRO A 152 -9.21 -22.76 -14.47
N PHE A 153 -8.00 -23.31 -14.36
CA PHE A 153 -7.31 -23.60 -13.10
C PHE A 153 -5.81 -23.78 -13.37
N MET A 154 -5.00 -23.74 -12.30
CA MET A 154 -3.58 -24.10 -12.33
C MET A 154 -3.36 -25.31 -11.43
N GLN A 155 -2.70 -26.35 -11.94
CA GLN A 155 -2.39 -27.53 -11.14
C GLN A 155 -1.21 -27.25 -10.20
N ALA A 156 -1.46 -27.41 -8.90
CA ALA A 156 -0.45 -27.25 -7.86
C ALA A 156 0.59 -28.38 -7.88
N ALA A 157 1.81 -28.09 -7.45
CA ALA A 157 2.82 -29.09 -7.18
C ALA A 157 2.42 -29.93 -5.94
N PHE A 158 2.75 -31.23 -5.97
CA PHE A 158 2.57 -32.11 -4.82
C PHE A 158 3.80 -32.04 -3.88
N PRO A 159 3.62 -31.91 -2.55
CA PRO A 159 2.34 -31.76 -1.84
C PRO A 159 1.73 -30.35 -2.02
N SER A 160 0.39 -30.28 -2.05
CA SER A 160 -0.38 -29.03 -2.20
C SER A 160 -0.35 -28.17 -0.93
N LYS A 161 0.83 -27.68 -0.58
CA LYS A 161 1.11 -26.81 0.58
C LYS A 161 1.70 -25.48 0.11
N THR A 162 1.53 -24.45 0.94
CA THR A 162 1.96 -23.07 0.66
C THR A 162 3.43 -23.01 0.24
N PHE A 163 4.35 -23.44 1.10
CA PHE A 163 5.79 -23.34 0.85
C PHE A 163 6.26 -24.05 -0.43
N PRO A 164 5.97 -25.36 -0.61
CA PRO A 164 6.35 -26.07 -1.83
C PRO A 164 5.82 -25.41 -3.09
N ASN A 165 4.55 -24.97 -3.10
CA ASN A 165 3.94 -24.34 -4.28
C ASN A 165 4.56 -22.98 -4.62
N HIS A 166 4.68 -22.08 -3.64
CA HIS A 166 5.29 -20.77 -3.87
C HIS A 166 6.74 -20.89 -4.34
N TYR A 167 7.48 -21.86 -3.79
CA TYR A 167 8.85 -22.15 -4.22
C TYR A 167 8.90 -22.68 -5.66
N THR A 168 8.00 -23.60 -6.03
CA THR A 168 7.95 -24.16 -7.39
C THR A 168 7.60 -23.12 -8.44
N ILE A 169 6.78 -22.12 -8.13
CA ILE A 169 6.43 -21.03 -9.06
C ILE A 169 7.67 -20.17 -9.38
N VAL A 170 8.46 -19.81 -8.37
CA VAL A 170 9.61 -18.91 -8.55
C VAL A 170 10.82 -19.63 -9.16
N THR A 171 10.99 -20.93 -8.87
CA THR A 171 12.18 -21.70 -9.28
C THR A 171 11.95 -22.66 -10.43
N VAL A 172 10.69 -22.94 -10.78
CA VAL A 172 10.28 -23.98 -11.75
C VAL A 172 10.80 -25.38 -11.37
N SER A 173 11.21 -25.58 -10.11
CA SER A 173 11.79 -26.83 -9.62
C SER A 173 10.85 -27.54 -8.66
N THR A 174 10.41 -28.74 -9.05
CA THR A 174 9.72 -29.70 -8.17
C THR A 174 10.69 -30.47 -7.28
N ALA A 175 12.00 -30.31 -7.51
CA ALA A 175 13.06 -30.92 -6.70
C ALA A 175 13.20 -30.19 -5.36
N TRP A 176 12.12 -30.18 -4.59
CA TRP A 176 12.18 -29.92 -3.17
C TRP A 176 12.81 -31.14 -2.50
N ARG A 177 14.15 -31.16 -2.43
CA ARG A 177 14.90 -32.17 -1.70
C ARG A 177 14.70 -31.93 -0.20
N GLY A 178 13.54 -32.38 0.30
CA GLY A 178 13.22 -32.62 1.70
C GLY A 178 13.84 -31.67 2.73
N ARG A 179 13.35 -30.44 2.84
CA ARG A 179 13.32 -29.77 4.15
C ARG A 179 12.04 -30.18 4.86
N ARG A 180 11.96 -31.42 5.35
CA ARG A 180 10.79 -32.00 6.03
C ARG A 180 10.06 -30.96 6.90
N GLU A 181 8.82 -30.71 6.50
CA GLU A 181 7.65 -30.26 7.25
C GLU A 181 7.60 -28.86 7.89
N GLU A 182 6.52 -28.16 7.55
CA GLU A 182 5.82 -27.07 8.25
C GLU A 182 5.59 -27.32 9.76
N SER A 183 5.87 -28.52 10.30
CA SER A 183 5.42 -28.89 11.65
C SER A 183 6.34 -29.81 12.47
N ARG A 184 7.65 -29.98 12.18
CA ARG A 184 8.53 -30.70 13.13
C ARG A 184 9.80 -29.95 13.50
N ARG A 185 9.91 -29.71 14.81
CA ARG A 185 11.06 -29.28 15.60
C ARG A 185 12.37 -29.79 14.99
N CYS A 186 13.21 -28.87 14.52
CA CYS A 186 14.57 -29.17 14.08
C CYS A 186 15.36 -29.77 15.27
N PRO A 187 15.77 -31.06 15.25
CA PRO A 187 16.63 -31.60 16.28
C PRO A 187 18.05 -31.16 15.95
N ARG A 188 18.58 -30.23 16.76
CA ARG A 188 20.00 -29.81 16.84
C ARG A 188 20.74 -29.75 15.50
N ARG A 189 20.50 -28.70 14.72
CA ARG A 189 21.60 -28.00 14.05
C ARG A 189 21.76 -26.65 14.70
N GLN A 190 22.92 -26.46 15.31
CA GLN A 190 23.34 -25.24 15.98
C GLN A 190 23.06 -24.06 15.05
N LEU A 191 22.28 -23.12 15.58
CA LEU A 191 21.84 -21.91 14.90
C LEU A 191 23.07 -21.06 14.56
N VAL A 192 23.72 -21.30 13.41
CA VAL A 192 24.58 -20.29 12.83
C VAL A 192 23.63 -19.27 12.23
N ARG A 193 23.50 -18.12 12.90
CA ARG A 193 22.87 -16.90 12.35
C ARG A 193 23.64 -16.47 11.09
N GLY A 194 23.36 -17.12 9.97
CA GLY A 194 23.63 -16.60 8.64
C GLY A 194 22.37 -15.89 8.19
N GLY A 195 22.32 -14.57 8.36
CA GLY A 195 21.26 -13.76 7.77
C GLY A 195 21.25 -14.00 6.27
N LEU A 196 20.16 -14.56 5.75
CA LEU A 196 19.95 -14.62 4.31
C LEU A 196 19.56 -13.21 3.88
N THR A 197 20.55 -12.40 3.54
CA THR A 197 20.31 -11.09 2.95
C THR A 197 19.72 -11.32 1.57
N LEU A 198 18.42 -11.11 1.41
CA LEU A 198 17.78 -11.04 0.10
C LEU A 198 18.35 -9.80 -0.61
N ARG A 199 19.38 -9.99 -1.43
CA ARG A 199 19.81 -8.95 -2.38
C ARG A 199 18.77 -8.93 -3.49
N VAL A 200 18.00 -7.85 -3.56
CA VAL A 200 17.29 -7.46 -4.77
C VAL A 200 18.38 -7.14 -5.81
N VAL A 201 18.60 -8.06 -6.74
CA VAL A 201 19.46 -7.82 -7.90
C VAL A 201 18.59 -7.08 -8.91
N SER A 202 18.64 -5.75 -8.89
CA SER A 202 18.25 -4.98 -10.07
C SER A 202 19.25 -5.31 -11.17
N ARG A 203 18.78 -5.72 -12.34
CA ARG A 203 19.60 -5.83 -13.55
C ARG A 203 19.91 -4.42 -14.06
N ASP A 204 20.74 -3.69 -13.33
CA ASP A 204 21.50 -2.57 -13.89
C ASP A 204 22.97 -2.78 -13.53
N ASN A 205 23.71 -3.21 -14.55
CA ASN A 205 25.13 -3.47 -14.48
C ASN A 205 25.87 -2.12 -14.52
N THR A 206 26.02 -1.49 -13.36
CA THR A 206 26.96 -0.37 -13.17
C THR A 206 27.59 -0.48 -11.78
N PRO A 207 28.92 -0.66 -11.66
CA PRO A 207 29.58 -0.87 -10.38
C PRO A 207 29.72 0.46 -9.64
N LEU A 208 29.06 0.60 -8.50
CA LEU A 208 29.35 1.69 -7.55
C LEU A 208 30.36 1.18 -6.52
N HIS A 209 31.56 1.76 -6.57
CA HIS A 209 32.68 1.52 -5.69
C HIS A 209 32.37 1.80 -4.21
N ASP A 210 32.95 0.94 -3.36
CA ASP A 210 33.49 1.18 -2.02
C ASP A 210 32.93 2.32 -1.15
N ALA A 211 32.22 1.95 -0.08
CA ALA A 211 32.39 2.62 1.21
C ALA A 211 31.88 1.74 2.36
N LEU A 212 32.60 1.82 3.49
CA LEU A 212 32.25 1.35 4.85
C LEU A 212 32.89 0.02 5.30
N ARG A 213 34.21 0.09 5.57
CA ARG A 213 34.85 -0.68 6.65
C ARG A 213 34.35 -0.17 8.01
N PRO A 214 34.05 -1.04 8.99
CA PRO A 214 33.89 -0.61 10.38
C PRO A 214 35.26 -0.47 11.08
N ARG A 215 35.53 0.69 11.66
CA ARG A 215 36.60 0.86 12.65
C ARG A 215 36.13 0.27 13.99
N ARG A 216 36.93 -0.62 14.56
CA ARG A 216 36.87 -1.01 15.98
C ARG A 216 37.45 0.13 16.82
N HIS A 217 36.78 0.48 17.91
CA HIS A 217 37.38 0.75 19.20
C HIS A 217 36.40 0.28 20.28
#